data_AF-A0A401RA94-F1
#
_entry.id   AF-A0A401RA94-F1
#
_cell.length_a   1.000
_cell.length_b   1.000
_cell.length_c   1.000
_cell.angle_alpha   90.00
_cell.angle_beta   90.00
_cell.angle_gamma   90.00
#
_symmetry.space_group_name_H-M   'P 1'
#
loop_
_entity.id
_entity.type
_entity.pdbx_description
1 polymer ?
#
loop_
_entity_poly.entity_id
_entity_poly.type
_entity_poly.pdbx_seq_one_letter_code
_entity_poly.pdbx_strand_id
1 'polypeptide(L)'
;MLHISPDGLRWAQWALADEPFQLGERPIAWQVSARTDTRSPAATWSAYFTPDVPGEALTDFLVALEARDQPTTPTAGPELVLYAVTAHGWLRDADQPDAGAADPTFTSHLSFSEVPPLIQDADLRFLTAEADDVRPYGWQAWAEPVLGAPILWAASFGSSVPHDLVAAFAHTLSSTAPVLRQVLPESTRERLLRAPAG
;
A
#
# COMPACT_ATOMS: atom_id res chain seq x y z
N MET A 1 6.26 -17.47 -5.55
CA MET A 1 5.75 -17.41 -6.95
C MET A 1 6.15 -16.06 -7.52
N LEU A 2 6.61 -15.97 -8.78
CA LEU A 2 7.05 -14.71 -9.40
C LEU A 2 6.29 -14.49 -10.72
N HIS A 3 5.71 -13.30 -10.87
CA HIS A 3 5.07 -12.84 -12.10
C HIS A 3 5.80 -11.62 -12.61
N ILE A 4 6.14 -11.61 -13.90
CA ILE A 4 6.80 -10.50 -14.57
C ILE A 4 5.89 -10.06 -15.71
N SER A 5 5.69 -8.74 -15.82
CA SER A 5 4.97 -8.13 -16.94
C SER A 5 5.66 -8.39 -18.28
N PRO A 6 4.94 -8.37 -19.42
CA PRO A 6 5.52 -8.65 -20.74
C PRO A 6 6.65 -7.69 -21.14
N ASP A 7 6.60 -6.44 -20.70
CA ASP A 7 7.65 -5.43 -20.94
C ASP A 7 8.85 -5.58 -19.99
N GLY A 8 8.74 -6.43 -18.98
CA GLY A 8 9.78 -6.68 -17.98
C GLY A 8 10.02 -5.51 -17.03
N LEU A 9 9.16 -4.49 -17.00
CA LEU A 9 9.34 -3.29 -16.17
C LEU A 9 8.68 -3.41 -14.80
N ARG A 10 7.78 -4.38 -14.63
CA ARG A 10 7.02 -4.64 -13.40
C ARG A 10 7.09 -6.10 -13.03
N TRP A 11 7.08 -6.39 -11.73
CA TRP A 11 6.89 -7.75 -11.26
C TRP A 11 6.16 -7.77 -9.91
N ALA A 12 5.54 -8.92 -9.64
CA ALA A 12 4.95 -9.25 -8.37
C ALA A 12 5.54 -10.58 -7.89
N GLN A 13 6.06 -10.60 -6.67
CA GLN A 13 6.63 -11.76 -6.02
C GLN A 13 5.83 -12.10 -4.78
N TRP A 14 5.40 -13.35 -4.69
CA TRP A 14 4.93 -13.93 -3.43
C TRP A 14 6.14 -14.36 -2.60
N ALA A 15 6.28 -13.77 -1.42
CA ALA A 15 7.36 -14.03 -0.47
C ALA A 15 6.99 -15.19 0.47
N LEU A 16 8.00 -15.94 0.91
CA LEU A 16 7.81 -17.01 1.89
C LEU A 16 7.64 -16.40 3.29
N ALA A 17 6.79 -17.02 4.13
CA ALA A 17 6.56 -16.58 5.50
C ALA A 17 7.82 -16.60 6.39
N ASP A 18 8.87 -17.29 5.96
CA ASP A 18 10.15 -17.41 6.67
C ASP A 18 11.13 -16.25 6.39
N GLU A 19 10.74 -15.27 5.57
CA GLU A 19 11.53 -14.04 5.45
C GLU A 19 11.39 -13.18 6.73
N PRO A 20 12.50 -12.61 7.26
CA PRO A 20 12.50 -11.91 8.55
C PRO A 20 11.77 -10.55 8.51
N PHE A 21 11.30 -10.12 7.35
CA PHE A 21 10.68 -8.82 7.19
C PHE A 21 9.17 -8.87 7.48
N GLN A 22 8.74 -8.00 8.39
CA GLN A 22 7.36 -7.94 8.88
C GLN A 22 6.83 -6.52 8.87
N LEU A 23 5.53 -6.38 8.64
CA LEU A 23 4.79 -5.13 8.85
C LEU A 23 3.78 -5.37 9.96
N GLY A 24 3.92 -4.66 11.08
CA GLY A 24 2.99 -4.80 12.20
C GLY A 24 2.94 -6.22 12.76
N GLU A 25 4.11 -6.85 12.95
CA GLU A 25 4.27 -8.25 13.41
C GLU A 25 3.70 -9.31 12.45
N ARG A 26 3.30 -8.93 11.22
CA ARG A 26 2.82 -9.87 10.20
C ARG A 26 3.86 -10.07 9.10
N PRO A 27 4.07 -11.30 8.62
CA PRO A 27 4.97 -11.56 7.50
C PRO A 27 4.44 -10.91 6.22
N ILE A 28 5.36 -10.53 5.32
CA ILE A 28 4.99 -10.14 3.97
C ILE A 28 4.48 -11.36 3.19
N ALA A 29 3.39 -11.18 2.46
CA ALA A 29 2.89 -12.15 1.49
C ALA A 29 3.27 -11.75 0.06
N TRP A 30 3.19 -10.46 -0.26
CA TRP A 30 3.44 -9.97 -1.61
C TRP A 30 4.37 -8.75 -1.63
N GLN A 31 5.29 -8.76 -2.58
CA GLN A 31 6.07 -7.60 -3.00
C GLN A 31 5.72 -7.28 -4.45
N VAL A 32 5.42 -6.02 -4.74
CA VAL A 32 5.24 -5.50 -6.10
C VAL A 32 6.29 -4.43 -6.34
N SER A 33 6.97 -4.50 -7.47
CA SER A 33 8.07 -3.60 -7.78
C SER A 33 8.03 -3.19 -9.25
N ALA A 34 8.60 -2.02 -9.54
CA ALA A 34 8.84 -1.59 -10.90
C ALA A 34 10.18 -0.91 -11.08
N ARG A 35 10.66 -0.87 -12.32
CA ARG A 35 11.93 -0.28 -12.73
C ARG A 35 11.77 0.54 -14.01
N THR A 36 12.65 1.51 -14.21
CA THR A 36 12.63 2.40 -15.38
C THR A 36 13.18 1.77 -16.65
N ASP A 37 14.14 0.83 -16.54
CA ASP A 37 14.76 0.16 -17.67
C ASP A 37 14.99 -1.32 -17.35
N THR A 38 14.76 -2.19 -18.35
CA THR A 38 14.99 -3.63 -18.28
C THR A 38 16.45 -4.01 -18.04
N ARG A 39 17.39 -3.11 -18.36
CA ARG A 39 18.83 -3.30 -18.09
C ARG A 39 19.20 -3.06 -16.63
N SER A 40 18.37 -2.35 -15.87
CA SER A 40 18.59 -2.18 -14.43
C SER A 40 18.12 -3.44 -13.69
N PRO A 41 18.99 -4.14 -12.94
CA PRO A 41 18.56 -5.28 -12.14
C PRO A 41 17.77 -4.87 -10.90
N ALA A 42 17.85 -3.60 -10.48
CA ALA A 42 17.23 -3.09 -9.27
C ALA A 42 15.84 -2.47 -9.53
N ALA A 43 14.93 -2.67 -8.58
CA ALA A 43 13.66 -1.96 -8.50
C ALA A 43 13.89 -0.48 -8.27
N THR A 44 13.14 0.38 -8.96
CA THR A 44 13.07 1.81 -8.66
C THR A 44 12.22 2.08 -7.44
N TRP A 45 11.15 1.31 -7.24
CA TRP A 45 10.32 1.35 -6.05
C TRP A 45 9.75 -0.04 -5.76
N SER A 46 9.37 -0.26 -4.51
CA SER A 46 8.66 -1.47 -4.10
C SER A 46 7.50 -1.15 -3.15
N ALA A 47 6.44 -1.95 -3.25
CA ALA A 47 5.30 -1.96 -2.35
C ALA A 47 5.14 -3.37 -1.76
N TYR A 48 4.78 -3.43 -0.48
CA TYR A 48 4.77 -4.65 0.31
C TYR A 48 3.41 -4.83 0.97
N PHE A 49 2.91 -6.05 0.97
CA PHE A 49 1.57 -6.37 1.45
C PHE A 49 1.62 -7.64 2.31
N THR A 50 1.04 -7.59 3.51
CA THR A 50 0.84 -8.77 4.35
C THR A 50 -0.29 -9.64 3.77
N PRO A 51 -0.53 -10.86 4.32
CA PRO A 51 -1.79 -11.56 4.08
C PRO A 51 -3.01 -10.67 4.40
N ASP A 52 -4.17 -11.05 3.89
CA ASP A 52 -5.48 -10.46 4.22
C ASP A 52 -5.67 -8.97 3.89
N VAL A 53 -4.72 -8.33 3.20
CA VAL A 53 -4.95 -7.02 2.56
C VAL A 53 -6.18 -7.13 1.66
N PRO A 54 -7.12 -6.15 1.69
CA PRO A 54 -8.32 -6.17 0.85
C PRO A 54 -7.99 -6.41 -0.62
N GLY A 55 -8.47 -7.53 -1.16
CA GLY A 55 -8.12 -7.99 -2.50
C GLY A 55 -8.53 -7.02 -3.60
N GLU A 56 -9.63 -6.31 -3.41
CA GLU A 56 -10.13 -5.22 -4.26
C GLU A 56 -9.13 -4.07 -4.36
N ALA A 57 -8.59 -3.59 -3.23
CA ALA A 57 -7.64 -2.49 -3.21
C ALA A 57 -6.31 -2.88 -3.84
N LEU A 58 -5.83 -4.11 -3.57
CA LEU A 58 -4.64 -4.65 -4.24
C LEU A 58 -4.86 -4.83 -5.75
N THR A 59 -6.07 -5.24 -6.16
CA THR A 59 -6.41 -5.40 -7.58
C THR A 59 -6.39 -4.06 -8.29
N ASP A 60 -7.05 -3.03 -7.75
CA ASP A 60 -7.08 -1.71 -8.39
C ASP A 60 -5.70 -1.03 -8.41
N PHE A 61 -4.86 -1.28 -7.40
CA PHE A 61 -3.44 -0.91 -7.45
C PHE A 61 -2.72 -1.57 -8.64
N LEU A 62 -2.90 -2.88 -8.84
CA LEU A 62 -2.25 -3.61 -9.93
C LEU A 62 -2.81 -3.22 -11.31
N VAL A 63 -4.11 -2.94 -11.42
CA VAL A 63 -4.74 -2.44 -12.64
C VAL A 63 -4.22 -1.05 -12.99
N ALA A 64 -4.13 -0.15 -12.00
CA ALA A 64 -3.54 1.18 -12.18
C ALA A 64 -2.06 1.08 -12.59
N LEU A 65 -1.31 0.13 -12.02
CA LEU A 65 0.08 -0.11 -12.39
C LEU A 65 0.22 -0.61 -13.85
N GLU A 66 -0.63 -1.55 -14.27
CA GLU A 66 -0.64 -2.10 -15.62
C GLU A 66 -1.01 -1.04 -16.67
N ALA A 67 -1.93 -0.13 -16.35
CA ALA A 67 -2.38 0.93 -17.27
C ALA A 67 -1.32 2.01 -17.58
N ARG A 68 -0.17 2.01 -16.89
CA ARG A 68 0.87 3.04 -17.05
C ARG A 68 1.82 2.68 -18.19
N ASP A 69 2.20 3.64 -19.01
CA ASP A 69 3.32 3.41 -19.96
C ASP A 69 4.69 3.51 -19.27
N GLN A 70 4.78 4.33 -18.22
CA GLN A 70 6.00 4.58 -17.45
C GLN A 70 5.75 4.30 -15.96
N PRO A 71 6.04 3.10 -15.45
CA PRO A 71 5.62 2.68 -14.12
C PRO A 71 6.33 3.43 -12.97
N THR A 72 7.43 4.12 -13.26
CA THR A 72 8.24 4.84 -12.25
C THR A 72 8.06 6.35 -12.24
N THR A 73 7.42 6.93 -13.26
CA THR A 73 7.27 8.39 -13.40
C THR A 73 6.18 8.93 -12.47
N PRO A 74 6.47 9.81 -11.50
CA PRO A 74 5.43 10.40 -10.66
C PRO A 74 4.44 11.21 -11.49
N THR A 75 3.14 11.08 -11.22
CA THR A 75 2.09 11.84 -11.95
C THR A 75 1.28 12.78 -11.07
N ALA A 76 1.40 12.67 -9.74
CA ALA A 76 0.70 13.47 -8.76
C ALA A 76 1.51 13.58 -7.47
N GLY A 77 1.18 14.56 -6.62
CA GLY A 77 1.75 14.71 -5.28
C GLY A 77 1.05 13.85 -4.23
N PRO A 78 1.59 13.80 -3.00
CA PRO A 78 1.05 12.99 -1.90
C PRO A 78 -0.37 13.38 -1.49
N GLU A 79 -0.78 14.63 -1.73
CA GLU A 79 -2.13 15.13 -1.44
C GLU A 79 -3.25 14.34 -2.14
N LEU A 80 -2.94 13.74 -3.31
CA LEU A 80 -3.90 12.93 -4.06
C LEU A 80 -4.36 11.71 -3.25
N VAL A 81 -3.48 11.13 -2.44
CA VAL A 81 -3.77 9.95 -1.62
C VAL A 81 -4.78 10.30 -0.52
N LEU A 82 -4.58 11.44 0.16
CA LEU A 82 -5.52 11.94 1.17
C LEU A 82 -6.85 12.36 0.54
N TYR A 83 -6.81 12.97 -0.65
CA TYR A 83 -8.03 13.29 -1.40
C TYR A 83 -8.84 12.02 -1.72
N ALA A 84 -8.18 10.95 -2.15
CA ALA A 84 -8.84 9.69 -2.49
C ALA A 84 -9.66 9.11 -1.34
N VAL A 85 -9.12 9.14 -0.10
CA VAL A 85 -9.84 8.62 1.07
C VAL A 85 -10.88 9.59 1.64
N THR A 86 -10.58 10.89 1.63
CA THR A 86 -11.52 11.91 2.16
C THR A 86 -12.74 12.06 1.26
N ALA A 87 -12.63 11.77 -0.05
CA ALA A 87 -13.77 11.68 -0.95
C ALA A 87 -14.79 10.61 -0.52
N HIS A 88 -14.38 9.60 0.26
CA HIS A 88 -15.25 8.55 0.83
C HIS A 88 -15.53 8.74 2.33
N GLY A 89 -15.28 9.94 2.86
CA GLY A 89 -15.65 10.30 4.23
C GLY A 89 -14.66 9.86 5.32
N TRP A 90 -13.46 9.41 4.96
CA TRP A 90 -12.39 9.23 5.95
C TRP A 90 -12.01 10.57 6.57
N LEU A 91 -11.61 10.51 7.84
CA LEU A 91 -11.24 11.68 8.64
C LEU A 91 -9.73 11.89 8.55
N ARG A 92 -9.28 13.10 8.26
CA ARG A 92 -7.86 13.45 8.37
C ARG A 92 -7.43 13.42 9.83
N ASP A 93 -6.19 13.05 10.06
CA ASP A 93 -5.55 13.17 11.37
C ASP A 93 -5.60 14.65 11.83
N ALA A 94 -6.02 14.90 13.07
CA ALA A 94 -6.11 16.25 13.61
C ALA A 94 -4.74 16.85 13.92
N ASP A 95 -3.78 16.02 14.32
CA ASP A 95 -2.43 16.43 14.67
C ASP A 95 -1.56 16.58 13.42
N GLN A 96 -1.81 15.75 12.40
CA GLN A 96 -1.06 15.75 11.13
C GLN A 96 -1.98 15.62 9.90
N PRO A 97 -2.78 16.66 9.60
CA PRO A 97 -3.83 16.59 8.56
C PRO A 97 -3.30 16.39 7.14
N ASP A 98 -2.02 16.67 6.90
CA ASP A 98 -1.36 16.49 5.60
C ASP A 98 -0.58 15.16 5.51
N ALA A 99 -0.58 14.36 6.58
CA ALA A 99 0.15 13.11 6.64
C ALA A 99 -0.70 11.90 7.04
N GLY A 100 -1.95 12.06 7.48
CA GLY A 100 -2.73 10.90 7.94
C GLY A 100 -4.23 11.01 7.71
N ALA A 101 -4.87 9.85 7.59
CA ALA A 101 -6.31 9.71 7.60
C ALA A 101 -6.73 8.35 8.20
N ALA A 102 -7.92 8.30 8.79
CA ALA A 102 -8.52 7.08 9.31
C ALA A 102 -9.98 6.95 8.85
N ASP A 103 -10.45 5.72 8.74
CA ASP A 103 -11.88 5.47 8.52
C ASP A 103 -12.70 5.98 9.74
N PRO A 104 -13.99 6.32 9.57
CA PRO A 104 -14.82 6.88 10.66
C PRO A 104 -14.93 6.00 11.91
N THR A 105 -14.67 4.70 11.80
CA THR A 105 -14.66 3.75 12.91
C THR A 105 -13.27 3.52 13.52
N PHE A 106 -12.23 4.21 13.01
CA PHE A 106 -10.84 4.14 13.47
C PHE A 106 -10.29 2.72 13.52
N THR A 107 -10.57 1.95 12.47
CA THR A 107 -10.11 0.57 12.35
C THR A 107 -9.17 0.34 11.19
N SER A 108 -9.13 1.26 10.25
CA SER A 108 -8.29 1.31 9.08
C SER A 108 -7.68 2.69 9.01
N HIS A 109 -6.38 2.71 8.78
CA HIS A 109 -5.56 3.90 8.86
C HIS A 109 -4.68 3.99 7.63
N LEU A 110 -4.33 5.22 7.29
CA LEU A 110 -3.42 5.57 6.22
C LEU A 110 -2.52 6.69 6.74
N SER A 111 -1.20 6.53 6.59
CA SER A 111 -0.21 7.48 7.07
C SER A 111 0.92 7.65 6.08
N PHE A 112 1.41 8.87 5.92
CA PHE A 112 2.63 9.24 5.25
C PHE A 112 3.70 9.48 6.30
N SER A 113 4.37 8.40 6.68
CA SER A 113 5.34 8.39 7.78
C SER A 113 6.64 7.74 7.31
N GLU A 114 7.62 7.69 8.22
CA GLU A 114 8.85 6.95 7.98
C GLU A 114 8.55 5.52 7.55
N VAL A 115 9.19 5.10 6.47
CA VAL A 115 9.06 3.77 5.91
C VAL A 115 9.80 2.76 6.80
N PRO A 116 9.20 1.61 7.14
CA PRO A 116 9.86 0.58 7.92
C PRO A 116 11.24 0.18 7.35
N PRO A 117 12.21 -0.17 8.20
CA PRO A 117 13.50 -0.65 7.73
C PRO A 117 13.29 -1.90 6.86
N LEU A 118 14.11 -2.07 5.81
CA LEU A 118 14.08 -3.16 4.82
C LEU A 118 13.10 -3.01 3.64
N ILE A 119 12.29 -1.96 3.58
CA ILE A 119 11.56 -1.59 2.36
C ILE A 119 12.57 -1.17 1.29
N GLN A 120 12.61 -1.90 0.16
CA GLN A 120 13.54 -1.63 -0.94
C GLN A 120 13.02 -0.48 -1.81
N ASP A 121 13.85 0.55 -1.98
CA ASP A 121 13.57 1.70 -2.81
C ASP A 121 14.88 2.18 -3.47
N ALA A 122 14.81 2.71 -4.70
CA ALA A 122 15.99 3.24 -5.40
C ALA A 122 16.28 4.70 -5.10
N ASP A 123 15.57 5.33 -4.18
CA ASP A 123 15.84 6.72 -3.78
C ASP A 123 17.29 6.86 -3.28
N LEU A 124 18.12 7.46 -4.13
CA LEU A 124 19.55 7.58 -3.91
C LEU A 124 19.90 8.55 -2.78
N ARG A 125 18.92 9.32 -2.25
CA ARG A 125 19.12 10.17 -1.07
C ARG A 125 19.62 9.36 0.13
N PHE A 126 19.30 8.07 0.19
CA PHE A 126 19.78 7.14 1.22
C PHE A 126 21.24 6.71 1.07
N LEU A 127 21.88 6.92 -0.09
CA LEU A 127 23.29 6.63 -0.30
C LEU A 127 24.21 7.82 0.02
N THR A 128 23.65 9.03 0.11
CA THR A 128 24.43 10.28 0.19
C THR A 128 24.20 11.10 1.46
N ALA A 129 23.14 10.82 2.22
CA ALA A 129 22.90 11.47 3.51
C ALA A 129 23.73 10.80 4.62
N GLU A 130 24.29 11.57 5.56
CA GLU A 130 24.73 10.97 6.83
C GLU A 130 23.52 10.29 7.47
N ALA A 131 23.71 9.06 7.98
CA ALA A 131 22.64 8.10 8.27
C ALA A 131 21.52 8.58 9.22
N ASP A 132 21.68 9.74 9.87
CA ASP A 132 20.72 10.31 10.81
C ASP A 132 19.78 11.39 10.22
N ASP A 133 20.06 11.95 9.03
CA ASP A 133 19.36 13.18 8.58
C ASP A 133 18.23 12.97 7.54
N VAL A 134 18.13 11.79 6.90
CA VAL A 134 17.09 11.54 5.87
C VAL A 134 16.44 10.17 6.09
N ARG A 135 15.28 10.17 6.75
CA ARG A 135 14.40 9.00 6.86
C ARG A 135 13.47 8.94 5.64
N PRO A 136 13.35 7.82 4.92
CA PRO A 136 12.40 7.71 3.81
C PRO A 136 10.98 7.90 4.33
N TYR A 137 10.21 8.80 3.72
CA TYR A 137 8.78 8.88 3.94
C TYR A 137 8.05 8.19 2.80
N GLY A 138 7.06 7.40 3.14
CA GLY A 138 6.24 6.65 2.20
C GLY A 138 4.88 6.37 2.80
N TRP A 139 3.96 5.85 1.98
CA TRP A 139 2.62 5.58 2.45
C TRP A 139 2.54 4.24 3.16
N GLN A 140 1.83 4.20 4.27
CA GLN A 140 1.50 2.99 5.03
C GLN A 140 0.00 2.93 5.21
N ALA A 141 -0.58 1.75 5.02
CA ALA A 141 -1.98 1.49 5.30
C ALA A 141 -2.09 0.25 6.17
N TRP A 142 -2.94 0.27 7.19
CA TRP A 142 -3.13 -0.89 8.05
C TRP A 142 -4.54 -0.93 8.62
N ALA A 143 -4.96 -2.12 9.05
CA ALA A 143 -6.16 -2.27 9.86
C ALA A 143 -5.80 -2.66 11.30
N GLU A 144 -6.21 -1.83 12.24
CA GLU A 144 -6.09 -2.00 13.68
C GLU A 144 -7.51 -1.89 14.27
N PRO A 145 -8.25 -3.00 14.44
CA PRO A 145 -9.68 -2.95 14.77
C PRO A 145 -10.02 -2.25 16.08
N VAL A 146 -9.07 -2.27 17.01
CA VAL A 146 -9.12 -1.61 18.32
C VAL A 146 -7.71 -1.12 18.59
N LEU A 147 -7.57 0.09 19.10
CA LEU A 147 -6.26 0.64 19.45
C LEU A 147 -5.48 -0.30 20.40
N GLY A 148 -4.25 -0.62 20.01
CA GLY A 148 -3.35 -1.57 20.67
C GLY A 148 -3.61 -3.04 20.35
N ALA A 149 -4.60 -3.38 19.51
CA ALA A 149 -4.82 -4.74 19.06
C ALA A 149 -3.82 -5.11 17.94
N PRO A 150 -3.53 -6.42 17.75
CA PRO A 150 -2.73 -6.86 16.62
C PRO A 150 -3.33 -6.39 15.30
N ILE A 151 -2.46 -5.89 14.41
CA ILE A 151 -2.84 -5.46 13.08
C ILE A 151 -3.42 -6.65 12.30
N LEU A 152 -4.55 -6.45 11.64
CA LEU A 152 -5.19 -7.49 10.82
C LEU A 152 -4.58 -7.60 9.43
N TRP A 153 -4.04 -6.52 8.88
CA TRP A 153 -3.27 -6.48 7.63
C TRP A 153 -2.55 -5.14 7.54
N ALA A 154 -1.44 -5.12 6.80
CA ALA A 154 -0.68 -3.91 6.51
C ALA A 154 -0.19 -3.91 5.06
N ALA A 155 -0.05 -2.70 4.52
CA ALA A 155 0.59 -2.39 3.26
C ALA A 155 1.58 -1.25 3.48
N SER A 156 2.75 -1.34 2.84
CA SER A 156 3.78 -0.30 2.88
C SER A 156 4.26 0.00 1.47
N PHE A 157 4.25 1.28 1.11
CA PHE A 157 4.67 1.79 -0.19
C PHE A 157 5.96 2.59 0.02
N GLY A 158 7.04 2.21 -0.67
CA GLY A 158 8.31 2.95 -0.65
C GLY A 158 8.14 4.41 -1.07
N SER A 159 9.12 5.24 -0.72
CA SER A 159 9.14 6.68 -1.01
C SER A 159 9.00 7.04 -2.48
N SER A 160 9.50 6.17 -3.38
CA SER A 160 9.47 6.39 -4.82
C SER A 160 8.25 5.77 -5.50
N VAL A 161 7.32 5.16 -4.76
CA VAL A 161 6.07 4.65 -5.33
C VAL A 161 5.23 5.85 -5.81
N PRO A 162 4.81 5.91 -7.09
CA PRO A 162 3.96 6.98 -7.59
C PRO A 162 2.68 7.15 -6.75
N HIS A 163 2.41 8.38 -6.30
CA HIS A 163 1.28 8.68 -5.42
C HIS A 163 -0.08 8.36 -6.04
N ASP A 164 -0.21 8.40 -7.35
CA ASP A 164 -1.44 8.01 -8.05
C ASP A 164 -1.74 6.50 -7.94
N LEU A 165 -0.71 5.65 -7.85
CA LEU A 165 -0.90 4.22 -7.58
C LEU A 165 -1.39 4.00 -6.15
N VAL A 166 -0.77 4.68 -5.19
CA VAL A 166 -1.22 4.65 -3.79
C VAL A 166 -2.65 5.21 -3.68
N ALA A 167 -2.99 6.25 -4.44
CA ALA A 167 -4.32 6.83 -4.46
C ALA A 167 -5.36 5.86 -5.03
N ALA A 168 -5.03 5.07 -6.06
CA ALA A 168 -5.92 4.02 -6.57
C ALA A 168 -6.21 2.96 -5.50
N PHE A 169 -5.17 2.49 -4.81
CA PHE A 169 -5.32 1.60 -3.65
C PHE A 169 -6.22 2.23 -2.56
N ALA A 170 -5.92 3.47 -2.19
CA ALA A 170 -6.59 4.18 -1.11
C ALA A 170 -8.06 4.50 -1.44
N HIS A 171 -8.36 4.83 -2.69
CA HIS A 171 -9.72 5.06 -3.18
C HIS A 171 -10.59 3.81 -2.98
N THR A 172 -10.08 2.65 -3.37
CA THR A 172 -10.83 1.39 -3.24
C THR A 172 -10.91 0.92 -1.80
N LEU A 173 -9.82 1.08 -1.03
CA LEU A 173 -9.79 0.78 0.40
C LEU A 173 -10.84 1.56 1.20
N SER A 174 -11.03 2.83 0.86
CA SER A 174 -11.95 3.74 1.57
C SER A 174 -13.38 3.68 1.05
N SER A 175 -13.61 3.01 -0.08
CA SER A 175 -14.93 2.87 -0.68
C SER A 175 -15.91 2.14 0.25
N THR A 176 -17.13 2.65 0.30
CA THR A 176 -18.26 2.00 1.01
C THR A 176 -19.06 1.07 0.10
N ALA A 177 -18.64 0.90 -1.16
CA ALA A 177 -19.31 0.03 -2.11
C ALA A 177 -19.25 -1.44 -1.64
N PRO A 178 -20.35 -2.21 -1.78
CA PRO A 178 -20.35 -3.63 -1.45
C PRO A 178 -19.31 -4.39 -2.27
N VAL A 179 -18.56 -5.27 -1.61
CA VAL A 179 -17.52 -6.07 -2.27
C VAL A 179 -17.95 -7.53 -2.37
N LEU A 180 -17.69 -8.15 -3.52
CA LEU A 180 -17.89 -9.58 -3.70
C LEU A 180 -16.79 -10.35 -2.97
N ARG A 181 -17.10 -10.85 -1.78
CA ARG A 181 -16.22 -11.77 -1.04
C ARG A 181 -16.80 -13.18 -1.04
N GLN A 182 -15.95 -14.17 -1.32
CA GLN A 182 -16.34 -15.58 -1.23
C GLN A 182 -16.54 -16.00 0.24
N VAL A 183 -15.74 -15.45 1.16
CA VAL A 183 -15.84 -15.61 2.62
C VAL A 183 -15.55 -14.27 3.28
N LEU A 184 -16.40 -13.84 4.21
CA LEU A 184 -16.14 -12.66 5.04
C LEU A 184 -15.27 -13.07 6.24
N PRO A 185 -14.16 -12.37 6.53
CA PRO A 185 -13.45 -12.55 7.79
C PRO A 185 -14.41 -12.36 8.97
N GLU A 186 -14.32 -13.23 9.97
CA GLU A 186 -15.25 -13.21 11.11
C GLU A 186 -15.20 -11.87 11.88
N SER A 187 -14.03 -11.23 11.93
CA SER A 187 -13.82 -9.89 12.50
C SER A 187 -14.53 -8.76 11.75
N THR A 188 -15.07 -9.02 10.55
CA THR A 188 -15.78 -8.04 9.71
C THR A 188 -17.28 -8.33 9.59
N ARG A 189 -17.78 -9.35 10.31
CA ARG A 189 -19.21 -9.66 10.38
C ARG A 189 -19.96 -8.40 10.86
N GLU A 190 -21.00 -7.99 10.12
CA GLU A 190 -21.81 -6.77 10.34
C GLU A 190 -21.19 -5.43 9.85
N ARG A 191 -19.93 -5.41 9.41
CA ARG A 191 -19.25 -4.18 8.97
C ARG A 191 -19.16 -4.02 7.46
N LEU A 192 -19.29 -5.13 6.72
CA LEU A 192 -19.27 -5.16 5.27
C LEU A 192 -20.57 -5.77 4.74
N LEU A 193 -21.13 -5.15 3.70
CA LEU A 193 -22.25 -5.70 2.95
C LEU A 193 -21.73 -6.63 1.86
N ARG A 194 -22.20 -7.89 1.86
CA ARG A 194 -21.91 -8.84 0.80
C ARG A 194 -22.85 -8.59 -0.37
N ALA A 195 -22.31 -8.34 -1.56
CA ALA A 195 -23.13 -8.36 -2.77
C ALA A 195 -23.70 -9.78 -3.01
N PRO A 196 -24.97 -9.92 -3.45
CA PRO A 196 -25.53 -11.23 -3.77
C PRO A 196 -24.70 -11.91 -4.86
N ALA A 197 -24.51 -13.22 -4.75
CA ALA A 197 -23.90 -14.01 -5.80
C ALA A 197 -24.80 -13.95 -7.04
N GLY A 198 -24.30 -13.38 -8.13
CA GLY A 198 -24.95 -13.39 -9.45
C GLY A 198 -24.92 -14.75 -10.10
#